data_AF-A0A8J7ZW31-F1
#
_entry.id   AF-A0A8J7ZW31-F1
#
_cell.length_a   1.000
_cell.length_b   1.000
_cell.length_c   1.000
_cell.angle_alpha   90.00
_cell.angle_beta   90.00
_cell.angle_gamma   90.00
#
_symmetry.space_group_name_H-M   'P 1'
#
loop_
_entity.id
_entity.type
_entity.pdbx_description
1 polymer ?
#
loop_
_entity_poly.entity_id
_entity_poly.type
_entity_poly.pdbx_seq_one_letter_code
_entity_poly.pdbx_strand_id
1 'polypeptide(L)'
;MMQSLPTPAVPAWLPWQEAVVLVVVLAVLLTIRRVSDMRLGDGLRGRLLLGAPWGTLLTIAGVAAVYLFLQGAWWHPRNPLVTPFRTWSYFYPFGMLTGAFTHGSQGHITGNLMGTLVYGTVAEYVWGHYPRKRGVQTFTSLRTNPFARILAVPAVMFVVGVFSAVFAIGPIVGFSGVVFAIAGFALVTRPTLFLGAFLGNRVLDLLYSALRYPVSTASGQTRFVTPWWSNIAIQGHAIGILAGVVVALALLWRRDERPDTLRVFFATLVFAVAQGLWAVYIPLGGGRFRLFRWAGTALVFVLALVVAAATIGSDRRFRPSFDRHPASLAVMVLLVVLGALSLAAVPTNVVDLQDDQLPEDGIEVRDYVVTYDENVPNAYFDGIWVPTQRGGVSVNESGVIVASAEREVWIAAIQPGQLAVDGQERVTVGGPTWRESVYANRVDWSVLGNSSVYRVQLRREGGQPRTAYTSEPSTADVILDGRNVTVAARQNGFDVVVTQGNETVGQAPLPANMTQTRIGGLTFERNRSRLYAGTDGTRVKIAERRQQAAQS
;
A
#
# COMPACT_ATOMS: atom_id res chain seq x y z
N MET A 1 39.40 -10.82 -5.27
CA MET A 1 39.38 -12.24 -5.65
C MET A 1 38.86 -13.04 -4.46
N MET A 2 37.55 -13.28 -4.38
CA MET A 2 37.01 -14.32 -3.50
C MET A 2 37.00 -15.60 -4.33
N GLN A 3 37.70 -16.62 -3.84
CA GLN A 3 37.69 -17.96 -4.41
C GLN A 3 36.23 -18.43 -4.54
N SER A 4 35.86 -18.88 -5.72
CA SER A 4 34.60 -19.58 -5.98
C SER A 4 34.46 -20.71 -4.97
N LEU A 5 33.47 -20.60 -4.08
CA LEU A 5 33.08 -21.72 -3.22
C LEU A 5 32.71 -22.91 -4.11
N PRO A 6 32.99 -24.15 -3.65
CA PRO A 6 32.70 -25.35 -4.42
C PRO A 6 31.23 -25.37 -4.87
N THR A 7 31.02 -25.78 -6.12
CA THR A 7 29.70 -26.04 -6.69
C THR A 7 28.85 -26.85 -5.70
N PRO A 8 27.56 -26.53 -5.53
CA PRO A 8 26.74 -27.24 -4.57
C PRO A 8 26.75 -28.73 -4.90
N ALA A 9 27.08 -29.56 -3.90
CA ALA A 9 27.04 -31.03 -4.00
C ALA A 9 25.62 -31.58 -4.27
N VAL A 10 24.62 -30.71 -4.24
CA VAL A 10 23.21 -31.01 -4.48
C VAL A 10 22.75 -30.23 -5.72
N PRO A 11 22.03 -30.86 -6.67
CA PRO A 11 21.54 -30.17 -7.86
C PRO A 11 20.68 -28.97 -7.50
N ALA A 12 20.92 -27.84 -8.17
CA ALA A 12 20.22 -26.57 -7.91
C ALA A 12 18.69 -26.61 -8.15
N TRP A 13 18.19 -27.61 -8.88
CA TRP A 13 16.76 -27.82 -9.12
C TRP A 13 16.06 -28.59 -7.99
N LEU A 14 16.82 -29.25 -7.10
CA LEU A 14 16.26 -30.02 -6.00
C LEU A 14 15.99 -29.07 -4.81
N PRO A 15 14.75 -28.95 -4.30
CA PRO A 15 14.38 -28.04 -3.22
C PRO A 15 14.79 -28.61 -1.85
N TRP A 16 16.06 -28.96 -1.70
CA TRP A 16 16.58 -29.66 -0.52
C TRP A 16 16.58 -28.77 0.72
N GLN A 17 16.76 -27.45 0.55
CA GLN A 17 16.75 -26.49 1.65
C GLN A 17 15.35 -26.37 2.24
N GLU A 18 14.35 -26.25 1.36
CA GLU A 18 12.94 -26.23 1.71
C GLU A 18 12.54 -27.56 2.35
N ALA A 19 13.00 -28.69 1.80
CA ALA A 19 12.75 -30.01 2.37
C ALA A 19 13.33 -30.14 3.79
N VAL A 20 14.55 -29.64 4.04
CA VAL A 20 15.15 -29.63 5.38
C VAL A 20 14.31 -28.79 6.35
N VAL A 21 13.88 -27.59 5.95
CA VAL A 21 13.00 -26.75 6.78
C VAL A 21 11.72 -27.50 7.13
N LEU A 22 11.05 -28.11 6.14
CA LEU A 22 9.82 -28.87 6.34
C LEU A 22 10.03 -30.07 7.27
N VAL A 23 11.09 -30.84 7.07
CA VAL A 23 11.41 -32.02 7.89
C VAL A 23 11.67 -31.60 9.34
N VAL A 24 12.44 -30.55 9.57
CA VAL A 24 12.73 -30.04 10.92
C VAL A 24 11.44 -29.56 11.60
N VAL A 25 10.61 -28.78 10.91
CA VAL A 25 9.33 -28.32 11.46
C VAL A 25 8.42 -29.50 11.80
N LEU A 26 8.29 -30.49 10.90
CA LEU A 26 7.50 -31.68 11.14
C LEU A 26 8.04 -32.49 12.33
N ALA A 27 9.36 -32.68 12.42
CA ALA A 27 9.99 -33.40 13.53
C ALA A 27 9.72 -32.70 14.87
N VAL A 28 9.83 -31.36 14.93
CA VAL A 28 9.51 -30.57 16.13
C VAL A 28 8.03 -30.71 16.49
N LEU A 29 7.11 -30.55 15.53
CA LEU A 29 5.66 -30.68 15.77
C LEU A 29 5.27 -32.08 16.25
N LEU A 30 5.85 -33.13 15.65
CA LEU A 30 5.62 -34.52 16.06
C LEU A 30 6.18 -34.78 17.47
N THR A 31 7.35 -34.23 17.79
CA THR A 31 7.96 -34.35 19.12
C THR A 31 7.10 -33.66 20.16
N ILE A 32 6.70 -32.40 19.93
CA ILE A 32 5.79 -31.65 20.81
C ILE A 32 4.48 -32.42 21.01
N ARG A 33 3.90 -32.97 19.94
CA ARG A 33 2.67 -33.78 20.04
C ARG A 33 2.85 -35.03 20.90
N ARG A 34 4.04 -35.65 20.90
CA ARG A 34 4.30 -36.85 21.71
C ARG A 34 4.57 -36.54 23.17
N VAL A 35 5.21 -35.40 23.48
CA VAL A 35 5.57 -35.03 24.86
C VAL A 35 4.53 -34.17 25.56
N SER A 36 3.61 -33.57 24.81
CA SER A 36 2.55 -32.73 25.36
C SER A 36 1.29 -33.53 25.65
N ASP A 37 0.82 -33.46 26.89
CA ASP A 37 -0.50 -33.96 27.29
C ASP A 37 -1.66 -33.09 26.72
N MET A 38 -1.35 -31.96 26.07
CA MET A 38 -2.36 -31.05 25.53
C MET A 38 -3.02 -31.64 24.28
N ARG A 39 -4.23 -32.18 24.47
CA ARG A 39 -5.14 -32.57 23.36
C ARG A 39 -5.81 -31.35 22.72
N LEU A 40 -5.01 -30.49 22.09
CA LEU A 40 -5.46 -29.28 21.39
C LEU A 40 -6.62 -29.55 20.40
N GLY A 41 -6.61 -30.74 19.79
CA GLY A 41 -7.64 -31.17 18.84
C GLY A 41 -9.03 -31.33 19.44
N ASP A 42 -9.15 -31.72 20.71
CA ASP A 42 -10.46 -31.97 21.35
C ASP A 42 -11.16 -30.64 21.66
N GLY A 43 -10.40 -29.64 22.13
CA GLY A 43 -10.90 -28.28 22.33
C GLY A 43 -11.33 -27.61 21.03
N LEU A 44 -10.55 -27.76 19.96
CA LEU A 44 -10.88 -27.24 18.64
C LEU A 44 -12.12 -27.94 18.05
N ARG A 45 -12.21 -29.27 18.10
CA ARG A 45 -13.36 -30.03 17.59
C ARG A 45 -14.65 -29.79 18.37
N GLY A 46 -14.55 -29.43 19.65
CA GLY A 46 -15.71 -28.99 20.42
C GLY A 46 -16.30 -27.65 19.97
N ARG A 47 -15.57 -26.88 19.15
CA ARG A 47 -15.94 -25.51 18.76
C ARG A 47 -16.06 -25.34 17.25
N LEU A 48 -15.22 -26.03 16.49
CA LEU A 48 -15.10 -25.95 15.05
C LEU A 48 -15.42 -27.31 14.43
N LEU A 49 -16.14 -27.29 13.31
CA LEU A 49 -16.49 -28.49 12.54
C LEU A 49 -15.20 -29.14 12.05
N LEU A 50 -14.95 -30.38 12.51
CA LEU A 50 -13.70 -31.13 12.28
C LEU A 50 -12.43 -30.46 12.86
N GLY A 51 -12.60 -29.45 13.72
CA GLY A 51 -11.49 -28.65 14.26
C GLY A 51 -10.96 -27.58 13.31
N ALA A 52 -11.64 -27.32 12.17
CA ALA A 52 -11.17 -26.38 11.15
C ALA A 52 -12.02 -25.08 11.09
N PRO A 53 -11.38 -23.91 10.91
CA PRO A 53 -12.05 -22.61 10.79
C PRO A 53 -12.56 -22.39 9.36
N TRP A 54 -13.57 -23.17 8.95
CA TRP A 54 -14.08 -23.20 7.58
C TRP A 54 -14.52 -21.84 7.04
N GLY A 55 -15.16 -21.01 7.88
CA GLY A 55 -15.61 -19.68 7.51
C GLY A 55 -14.44 -18.76 7.16
N THR A 56 -13.38 -18.78 7.98
CA THR A 56 -12.12 -18.07 7.74
C THR A 56 -11.44 -18.56 6.46
N LEU A 57 -11.39 -19.88 6.24
CA LEU A 57 -10.81 -20.47 5.02
C LEU A 57 -11.60 -20.08 3.76
N LEU A 58 -12.93 -20.03 3.84
CA LEU A 58 -13.79 -19.55 2.75
C LEU A 58 -13.56 -18.06 2.47
N THR A 59 -13.39 -17.23 3.50
CA THR A 59 -13.02 -15.81 3.33
C THR A 59 -11.67 -15.68 2.62
N ILE A 60 -10.65 -16.43 3.05
CA ILE A 60 -9.32 -16.44 2.43
C ILE A 60 -9.42 -16.87 0.97
N ALA A 61 -10.17 -17.92 0.67
CA ALA A 61 -10.35 -18.42 -0.69
C ALA A 61 -11.02 -17.37 -1.60
N GLY A 62 -12.06 -16.68 -1.11
CA GLY A 62 -12.74 -15.61 -1.84
C GLY A 62 -11.81 -14.43 -2.15
N VAL A 63 -11.06 -13.95 -1.14
CA VAL A 63 -10.11 -12.85 -1.32
C VAL A 63 -8.96 -13.25 -2.27
N ALA A 64 -8.44 -14.46 -2.14
CA ALA A 64 -7.42 -14.99 -3.04
C ALA A 64 -7.93 -15.09 -4.49
N ALA A 65 -9.18 -15.53 -4.70
CA ALA A 65 -9.78 -15.60 -6.03
C ALA A 65 -9.90 -14.23 -6.70
N VAL A 66 -10.28 -13.19 -5.94
CA VAL A 66 -10.32 -11.81 -6.44
C VAL A 66 -8.93 -11.36 -6.91
N TYR A 67 -7.90 -11.55 -6.10
CA TYR A 67 -6.54 -11.16 -6.48
C TYR A 67 -6.00 -11.94 -7.68
N LEU A 68 -6.20 -13.26 -7.70
CA LEU A 68 -5.67 -14.11 -8.77
C LEU A 68 -6.38 -13.86 -10.09
N PHE A 69 -7.72 -13.81 -10.09
CA PHE A 69 -8.51 -13.83 -11.31
C PHE A 69 -9.04 -12.44 -11.68
N LEU A 70 -9.64 -11.70 -10.76
CA LEU A 70 -10.23 -10.39 -11.05
C LEU A 70 -9.16 -9.31 -11.25
N GLN A 71 -8.08 -9.33 -10.46
CA GLN A 71 -6.93 -8.43 -10.67
C GLN A 71 -5.90 -9.00 -11.66
N GLY A 72 -6.12 -10.22 -12.15
CA GLY A 72 -5.27 -10.89 -13.14
C GLY A 72 -3.87 -11.27 -12.63
N ALA A 73 -3.65 -11.38 -11.32
CA ALA A 73 -2.34 -11.74 -10.77
C ALA A 73 -1.91 -13.18 -11.13
N TRP A 74 -2.85 -14.06 -11.51
CA TRP A 74 -2.53 -15.38 -12.03
C TRP A 74 -1.68 -15.29 -13.31
N TRP A 75 -2.05 -14.39 -14.22
CA TRP A 75 -1.32 -14.16 -15.49
C TRP A 75 -0.22 -13.11 -15.36
N HIS A 76 -0.36 -12.19 -14.40
CA HIS A 76 0.54 -11.05 -14.20
C HIS A 76 0.95 -10.93 -12.72
N PRO A 77 1.72 -11.88 -12.17
CA PRO A 77 1.97 -12.00 -10.72
C PRO A 77 2.70 -10.81 -10.09
N ARG A 78 3.44 -10.04 -10.90
CA ARG A 78 4.16 -8.83 -10.45
C ARG A 78 3.44 -7.53 -10.79
N ASN A 79 2.28 -7.59 -11.44
CA ASN A 79 1.54 -6.42 -11.90
C ASN A 79 0.02 -6.65 -11.87
N PRO A 80 -0.56 -6.82 -10.66
CA PRO A 80 -2.02 -6.90 -10.52
C PRO A 80 -2.68 -5.58 -10.95
N LEU A 81 -3.88 -5.65 -11.52
CA LEU A 81 -4.69 -4.47 -11.82
C LEU A 81 -5.26 -3.88 -10.51
N VAL A 82 -5.01 -2.60 -10.23
CA VAL A 82 -5.37 -1.96 -8.95
C VAL A 82 -6.24 -0.73 -9.16
N THR A 83 -5.90 0.11 -10.14
CA THR A 83 -6.53 1.42 -10.38
C THR A 83 -8.06 1.41 -10.35
N PRO A 84 -8.79 0.53 -11.06
CA PRO A 84 -10.26 0.54 -11.05
C PRO A 84 -10.89 -0.01 -9.76
N PHE A 85 -10.11 -0.56 -8.83
CA PHE A 85 -10.64 -1.18 -7.61
C PHE A 85 -10.43 -0.32 -6.36
N ARG A 86 -9.74 0.82 -6.47
CA ARG A 86 -9.54 1.71 -5.32
C ARG A 86 -10.85 2.36 -4.89
N THR A 87 -10.95 2.71 -3.61
CA THR A 87 -12.06 3.44 -3.00
C THR A 87 -11.98 4.94 -3.35
N TRP A 88 -12.14 5.26 -4.63
CA TRP A 88 -12.02 6.63 -5.15
C TRP A 88 -13.06 7.57 -4.57
N SER A 89 -14.33 7.36 -4.92
CA SER A 89 -15.43 8.24 -4.56
C SER A 89 -16.73 7.45 -4.39
N TYR A 90 -17.69 8.00 -3.64
CA TYR A 90 -19.04 7.47 -3.52
C TYR A 90 -19.80 7.49 -4.85
N PHE A 91 -19.39 8.35 -5.79
CA PHE A 91 -19.91 8.36 -7.16
C PHE A 91 -19.34 7.23 -8.01
N TYR A 92 -18.38 6.46 -7.49
CA TYR A 92 -17.87 5.23 -8.09
C TYR A 92 -18.11 3.99 -7.18
N PRO A 93 -19.37 3.47 -7.10
CA PRO A 93 -19.72 2.37 -6.19
C PRO A 93 -18.93 1.08 -6.42
N PHE A 94 -18.47 0.85 -7.64
CA PHE A 94 -17.68 -0.34 -7.97
C PHE A 94 -16.40 -0.42 -7.14
N GLY A 95 -15.65 0.69 -7.04
CA GLY A 95 -14.47 0.78 -6.19
C GLY A 95 -14.80 0.62 -4.71
N MET A 96 -15.89 1.24 -4.24
CA MET A 96 -16.37 1.12 -2.85
C MET A 96 -16.73 -0.31 -2.45
N LEU A 97 -17.29 -1.10 -3.36
CA LEU A 97 -17.67 -2.50 -3.09
C LEU A 97 -16.49 -3.46 -3.17
N THR A 98 -15.47 -3.16 -3.96
CA THR A 98 -14.39 -4.10 -4.30
C THR A 98 -13.04 -3.78 -3.64
N GLY A 99 -12.80 -2.53 -3.23
CA GLY A 99 -11.49 -2.07 -2.77
C GLY A 99 -10.95 -2.82 -1.56
N ALA A 100 -11.80 -3.17 -0.59
CA ALA A 100 -11.40 -3.98 0.55
C ALA A 100 -10.94 -5.40 0.16
N PHE A 101 -11.30 -5.91 -1.02
CA PHE A 101 -11.01 -7.30 -1.42
C PHE A 101 -9.90 -7.41 -2.48
N THR A 102 -9.30 -6.28 -2.87
CA THR A 102 -8.21 -6.23 -3.85
C THR A 102 -6.89 -5.82 -3.21
N HIS A 103 -5.76 -6.14 -3.85
CA HIS A 103 -4.43 -5.89 -3.29
C HIS A 103 -3.44 -5.39 -4.33
N GLY A 104 -2.55 -4.48 -3.91
CA GLY A 104 -1.54 -3.88 -4.77
C GLY A 104 -0.30 -4.74 -5.05
N SER A 105 -0.05 -5.80 -4.28
CA SER A 105 1.13 -6.64 -4.44
C SER A 105 0.96 -8.01 -3.78
N GLN A 106 1.85 -8.96 -4.15
CA GLN A 106 1.87 -10.30 -3.56
C GLN A 106 2.13 -10.25 -2.03
N GLY A 107 3.06 -9.40 -1.59
CA GLY A 107 3.34 -9.21 -0.17
C GLY A 107 2.13 -8.66 0.59
N HIS A 108 1.40 -7.72 -0.03
CA HIS A 108 0.21 -7.13 0.56
C HIS A 108 -0.92 -8.16 0.76
N ILE A 109 -1.23 -8.99 -0.24
CA ILE A 109 -2.22 -10.06 -0.06
C ILE A 109 -1.75 -11.11 0.94
N THR A 110 -0.50 -11.56 0.86
CA THR A 110 0.02 -12.62 1.72
C THR A 110 -0.08 -12.23 3.20
N GLY A 111 0.32 -11.00 3.55
CA GLY A 111 0.20 -10.50 4.92
C GLY A 111 -1.24 -10.46 5.42
N ASN A 112 -2.19 -10.02 4.56
CA ASN A 112 -3.61 -9.98 4.92
C ASN A 112 -4.21 -11.39 5.07
N LEU A 113 -3.85 -12.35 4.21
CA LEU A 113 -4.34 -13.73 4.30
C LEU A 113 -3.76 -14.45 5.53
N MET A 114 -2.47 -14.24 5.86
CA MET A 114 -1.87 -14.81 7.07
C MET A 114 -2.50 -14.23 8.33
N GLY A 115 -2.66 -12.90 8.41
CA GLY A 115 -3.37 -12.27 9.52
C GLY A 115 -4.82 -12.74 9.64
N THR A 116 -5.54 -12.89 8.52
CA THR A 116 -6.89 -13.44 8.49
C THR A 116 -6.92 -14.88 8.99
N LEU A 117 -5.97 -15.72 8.56
CA LEU A 117 -5.89 -17.11 9.02
C LEU A 117 -5.70 -17.18 10.53
N VAL A 118 -4.71 -16.44 11.04
CA VAL A 118 -4.33 -16.50 12.46
C VAL A 118 -5.41 -15.88 13.34
N TYR A 119 -5.79 -14.62 13.11
CA TYR A 119 -6.76 -13.94 13.96
C TYR A 119 -8.19 -14.44 13.70
N GLY A 120 -8.50 -14.80 12.45
CA GLY A 120 -9.80 -15.34 12.05
C GLY A 120 -10.07 -16.68 12.69
N THR A 121 -9.05 -17.55 12.80
CA THR A 121 -9.18 -18.80 13.56
C THR A 121 -9.56 -18.54 15.01
N VAL A 122 -8.97 -17.54 15.67
CA VAL A 122 -9.33 -17.17 17.04
C VAL A 122 -10.76 -16.62 17.10
N ALA A 123 -11.12 -15.72 16.19
CA ALA A 123 -12.45 -15.12 16.13
C ALA A 123 -13.54 -16.18 15.86
N GLU A 124 -13.30 -17.07 14.91
CA GLU A 124 -14.20 -18.17 14.55
C GLU A 124 -14.29 -19.22 15.65
N TYR A 125 -13.18 -19.51 16.35
CA TYR A 125 -13.20 -20.34 17.55
C TYR A 125 -14.08 -19.72 18.65
N VAL A 126 -14.04 -18.40 18.82
CA VAL A 126 -14.92 -17.68 19.75
C VAL A 126 -16.38 -17.74 19.29
N TRP A 127 -16.64 -17.53 18.00
CA TRP A 127 -17.96 -17.64 17.38
C TRP A 127 -18.55 -19.04 17.59
N GLY A 128 -17.81 -20.07 17.19
CA GLY A 128 -18.11 -21.50 17.28
C GLY A 128 -19.19 -21.96 16.28
N HIS A 129 -19.06 -23.18 15.75
CA HIS A 129 -20.02 -23.80 14.83
C HIS A 129 -21.15 -24.53 15.57
N TYR A 130 -20.94 -24.85 16.85
CA TYR A 130 -21.90 -25.60 17.66
C TYR A 130 -22.53 -24.74 18.77
N PRO A 131 -23.82 -24.94 19.09
CA PRO A 131 -24.46 -24.26 20.22
C PRO A 131 -23.87 -24.74 21.56
N ARG A 132 -23.81 -23.85 22.55
CA ARG A 132 -23.29 -24.13 23.90
C ARG A 132 -24.33 -24.18 25.00
N LYS A 133 -25.55 -23.69 24.74
CA LYS A 133 -26.61 -23.63 25.76
C LYS A 133 -27.17 -25.03 25.98
N ARG A 134 -27.24 -25.44 27.25
CA ARG A 134 -27.85 -26.72 27.64
C ARG A 134 -29.27 -26.81 27.09
N GLY A 135 -29.63 -27.97 26.52
CA GLY A 135 -30.94 -28.20 25.90
C GLY A 135 -31.10 -27.68 24.47
N VAL A 136 -30.08 -27.06 23.86
CA VAL A 136 -30.14 -26.62 22.46
C VAL A 136 -29.52 -27.67 21.55
N GLN A 137 -30.31 -28.20 20.62
CA GLN A 137 -29.86 -29.13 19.59
C GLN A 137 -29.38 -28.40 18.32
N THR A 138 -28.37 -28.98 17.67
CA THR A 138 -27.88 -28.57 16.35
C THR A 138 -28.98 -28.73 15.29
N PHE A 139 -28.93 -27.94 14.21
CA PHE A 139 -29.87 -28.00 13.07
C PHE A 139 -31.33 -27.56 13.33
N THR A 140 -31.65 -27.07 14.53
CA THR A 140 -33.00 -26.59 14.88
C THR A 140 -33.37 -25.22 14.30
N SER A 141 -32.38 -24.42 13.88
CA SER A 141 -32.54 -23.08 13.30
C SER A 141 -31.27 -22.66 12.54
N LEU A 142 -31.32 -21.57 11.77
CA LEU A 142 -30.12 -20.99 11.15
C LEU A 142 -29.04 -20.63 12.20
N ARG A 143 -29.43 -20.21 13.41
CA ARG A 143 -28.48 -19.84 14.48
C ARG A 143 -27.80 -21.03 15.14
N THR A 144 -28.35 -22.23 14.98
CA THR A 144 -27.86 -23.49 15.57
C THR A 144 -27.38 -24.48 14.50
N ASN A 145 -27.50 -24.13 13.22
CA ASN A 145 -26.99 -24.90 12.09
C ASN A 145 -25.49 -24.58 11.86
N PRO A 146 -24.58 -25.58 11.91
CA PRO A 146 -23.14 -25.38 11.75
C PRO A 146 -22.78 -24.74 10.41
N PHE A 147 -23.44 -25.12 9.31
CA PHE A 147 -23.16 -24.57 7.98
C PHE A 147 -23.57 -23.11 7.88
N ALA A 148 -24.74 -22.74 8.41
CA ALA A 148 -25.17 -21.34 8.45
C ALA A 148 -24.23 -20.49 9.32
N ARG A 149 -23.72 -21.05 10.43
CA ARG A 149 -22.75 -20.37 11.30
C ARG A 149 -21.37 -20.23 10.64
N ILE A 150 -20.94 -21.20 9.83
CA ILE A 150 -19.75 -21.13 9.00
C ILE A 150 -19.91 -20.02 7.96
N LEU A 151 -21.02 -20.02 7.19
CA LEU A 151 -21.30 -19.02 6.14
C LEU A 151 -21.53 -17.61 6.69
N ALA A 152 -21.93 -17.47 7.96
CA ALA A 152 -22.02 -16.17 8.61
C ALA A 152 -20.65 -15.46 8.71
N VAL A 153 -19.54 -16.19 8.80
CA VAL A 153 -18.20 -15.62 8.90
C VAL A 153 -17.84 -14.82 7.63
N PRO A 154 -17.78 -15.41 6.41
CA PRO A 154 -17.49 -14.64 5.22
C PRO A 154 -18.52 -13.54 4.93
N ALA A 155 -19.79 -13.74 5.27
CA ALA A 155 -20.81 -12.69 5.13
C ALA A 155 -20.52 -11.47 6.02
N VAL A 156 -20.14 -11.69 7.29
CA VAL A 156 -19.74 -10.60 8.19
C VAL A 156 -18.46 -9.94 7.71
N MET A 157 -17.46 -10.72 7.28
CA MET A 157 -16.21 -10.16 6.74
C MET A 157 -16.44 -9.33 5.49
N PHE A 158 -17.41 -9.72 4.65
CA PHE A 158 -17.82 -8.92 3.50
C PHE A 158 -18.42 -7.58 3.93
N VAL A 159 -19.38 -7.59 4.87
CA VAL A 159 -20.00 -6.36 5.39
C VAL A 159 -18.96 -5.43 6.04
N VAL A 160 -18.05 -5.98 6.85
CA VAL A 160 -16.97 -5.20 7.47
C VAL A 160 -16.00 -4.66 6.42
N GLY A 161 -15.72 -5.42 5.36
CA GLY A 161 -14.91 -4.98 4.23
C GLY A 161 -15.52 -3.78 3.52
N VAL A 162 -16.81 -3.88 3.14
CA VAL A 162 -17.54 -2.77 2.52
C VAL A 162 -17.61 -1.56 3.46
N PHE A 163 -17.91 -1.76 4.74
CA PHE A 163 -17.90 -0.69 5.74
C PHE A 163 -16.53 0.00 5.82
N SER A 164 -15.45 -0.77 5.86
CA SER A 164 -14.09 -0.23 5.90
C SER A 164 -13.72 0.50 4.61
N ALA A 165 -14.20 0.05 3.46
CA ALA A 165 -13.95 0.68 2.15
C ALA A 165 -14.69 2.02 2.03
N VAL A 166 -15.98 2.04 2.40
CA VAL A 166 -16.81 3.27 2.40
C VAL A 166 -16.21 4.34 3.30
N PHE A 167 -15.68 3.97 4.47
CA PHE A 167 -15.16 4.95 5.42
C PHE A 167 -13.64 5.10 5.40
N ALA A 168 -12.97 4.66 4.34
CA ALA A 168 -11.54 4.88 4.19
C ALA A 168 -11.22 6.30 3.70
N ILE A 169 -10.20 6.93 4.28
CA ILE A 169 -9.67 8.18 3.72
C ILE A 169 -8.81 7.87 2.49
N GLY A 170 -9.27 8.38 1.35
CA GLY A 170 -8.55 8.32 0.08
C GLY A 170 -8.63 6.98 -0.65
N PRO A 171 -7.99 6.90 -1.82
CA PRO A 171 -8.16 5.79 -2.76
C PRO A 171 -7.31 4.58 -2.36
N ILE A 172 -7.83 3.77 -1.45
CA ILE A 172 -7.12 2.60 -0.92
C ILE A 172 -7.62 1.30 -1.55
N VAL A 173 -6.79 0.26 -1.40
CA VAL A 173 -7.19 -1.14 -1.58
C VAL A 173 -6.66 -1.95 -0.39
N GLY A 174 -7.26 -3.10 -0.14
CA GLY A 174 -6.71 -4.09 0.78
C GLY A 174 -7.67 -4.52 1.89
N PHE A 175 -7.56 -5.79 2.24
CA PHE A 175 -8.38 -6.45 3.26
C PHE A 175 -7.97 -6.12 4.71
N SER A 176 -6.99 -5.24 4.88
CA SER A 176 -6.39 -4.96 6.19
C SER A 176 -7.39 -4.38 7.20
N GLY A 177 -8.35 -3.54 6.79
CA GLY A 177 -9.41 -3.07 7.69
C GLY A 177 -10.21 -4.22 8.34
N VAL A 178 -10.50 -5.27 7.55
CA VAL A 178 -11.16 -6.49 8.06
C VAL A 178 -10.23 -7.28 8.98
N VAL A 179 -8.96 -7.45 8.62
CA VAL A 179 -7.96 -8.11 9.47
C VAL A 179 -7.87 -7.43 10.84
N PHE A 180 -7.88 -6.10 10.87
CA PHE A 180 -7.82 -5.31 12.09
C PHE A 180 -9.13 -5.40 12.90
N ALA A 181 -10.29 -5.54 12.25
CA ALA A 181 -11.55 -5.84 12.93
C ALA A 181 -11.57 -7.24 13.55
N ILE A 182 -11.06 -8.25 12.84
CA ILE A 182 -10.89 -9.59 13.38
C ILE A 182 -9.95 -9.56 14.59
N ALA A 183 -8.84 -8.83 14.50
CA ALA A 183 -7.89 -8.66 15.59
C ALA A 183 -8.52 -7.95 16.80
N GLY A 184 -9.22 -6.82 16.58
CA GLY A 184 -9.96 -6.09 17.61
C GLY A 184 -10.99 -6.97 18.33
N PHE A 185 -11.68 -7.82 17.57
CA PHE A 185 -12.61 -8.78 18.13
C PHE A 185 -11.90 -9.86 18.98
N ALA A 186 -10.83 -10.45 18.44
CA ALA A 186 -10.09 -11.54 19.08
C ALA A 186 -9.35 -11.08 20.35
N LEU A 187 -8.73 -9.89 20.33
CA LEU A 187 -7.97 -9.35 21.46
C LEU A 187 -8.87 -9.00 22.66
N VAL A 188 -10.12 -8.59 22.40
CA VAL A 188 -11.09 -8.33 23.49
C VAL A 188 -11.70 -9.64 24.01
N THR A 189 -12.07 -10.56 23.10
CA THR A 189 -12.78 -11.78 23.51
C THR A 189 -11.85 -12.82 24.15
N ARG A 190 -10.62 -12.98 23.65
CA ARG A 190 -9.64 -13.98 24.13
C ARG A 190 -8.20 -13.41 24.05
N PRO A 191 -7.85 -12.42 24.88
CA PRO A 191 -6.57 -11.69 24.78
C PRO A 191 -5.32 -12.58 24.82
N THR A 192 -5.27 -13.60 25.69
CA THR A 192 -4.10 -14.51 25.77
C THR A 192 -3.96 -15.38 24.53
N LEU A 193 -5.08 -15.95 24.04
CA LEU A 193 -5.07 -16.76 22.82
C LEU A 193 -4.70 -15.90 21.61
N PHE A 194 -5.22 -14.68 21.56
CA PHE A 194 -4.87 -13.69 20.55
C PHE A 194 -3.38 -13.33 20.57
N LEU A 195 -2.80 -13.04 21.74
CA LEU A 195 -1.36 -12.75 21.85
C LEU A 195 -0.49 -13.94 21.41
N GLY A 196 -0.88 -15.16 21.78
CA GLY A 196 -0.22 -16.38 21.29
C GLY A 196 -0.32 -16.53 19.78
N ALA A 197 -1.51 -16.30 19.21
CA ALA A 197 -1.74 -16.32 17.76
C ALA A 197 -0.92 -15.23 17.05
N PHE A 198 -0.90 -14.01 17.59
CA PHE A 198 -0.13 -12.88 17.12
C PHE A 198 1.37 -13.17 17.04
N LEU A 199 1.94 -13.77 18.08
CA LEU A 199 3.33 -14.25 18.06
C LEU A 199 3.51 -15.39 17.06
N GLY A 200 2.55 -16.31 16.97
CA GLY A 200 2.51 -17.38 15.98
C GLY A 200 2.56 -16.88 14.53
N ASN A 201 1.92 -15.76 14.23
CA ASN A 201 1.97 -15.15 12.89
C ASN A 201 3.42 -14.84 12.46
N ARG A 202 4.25 -14.34 13.38
CA ARG A 202 5.67 -14.07 13.11
C ARG A 202 6.46 -15.33 12.78
N VAL A 203 6.12 -16.46 13.42
CA VAL A 203 6.72 -17.76 13.11
C VAL A 203 6.28 -18.23 11.72
N LEU A 204 5.01 -18.08 11.37
CA LEU A 204 4.50 -18.42 10.03
C LEU A 204 5.15 -17.55 8.94
N ASP A 205 5.33 -16.25 9.19
CA ASP A 205 6.02 -15.34 8.27
C ASP A 205 7.47 -15.76 8.03
N LEU A 206 8.18 -16.18 9.09
CA LEU A 206 9.54 -16.71 8.98
C LEU A 206 9.58 -18.01 8.18
N LEU A 207 8.67 -18.95 8.47
CA LEU A 207 8.58 -20.22 7.73
C LEU A 207 8.27 -19.99 6.26
N TYR A 208 7.29 -19.13 5.96
CA TYR A 208 6.95 -18.76 4.59
C TYR A 208 8.14 -18.12 3.87
N SER A 209 8.84 -17.20 4.53
CA SER A 209 10.02 -16.53 3.97
C SER A 209 11.16 -17.51 3.74
N ALA A 210 11.42 -18.43 4.67
CA ALA A 210 12.45 -19.47 4.55
C ALA A 210 12.16 -20.47 3.44
N LEU A 211 10.89 -20.79 3.19
CA LEU A 211 10.49 -21.68 2.09
C LEU A 211 10.52 -20.96 0.73
N ARG A 212 10.24 -19.66 0.70
CA ARG A 212 10.19 -18.89 -0.56
C ARG A 212 11.55 -18.34 -0.99
N TYR A 213 12.37 -17.97 -0.02
CA TYR A 213 13.67 -17.34 -0.19
C TYR A 213 14.68 -17.96 0.80
N PRO A 214 15.02 -19.26 0.64
CA PRO A 214 15.89 -19.97 1.58
C PRO A 214 17.29 -19.35 1.66
N VAL A 215 17.74 -18.74 0.57
CA VAL A 215 18.98 -17.94 0.48
C VAL A 215 18.66 -16.62 -0.20
N SER A 216 19.06 -15.50 0.43
CA SER A 216 18.91 -14.17 -0.13
C SER A 216 20.27 -13.50 -0.25
N THR A 217 20.61 -13.04 -1.46
CA THR A 217 21.82 -12.24 -1.72
C THR A 217 21.39 -10.82 -2.00
N ALA A 218 21.97 -9.85 -1.30
CA ALA A 218 21.64 -8.43 -1.45
C ALA A 218 22.90 -7.61 -1.73
N SER A 219 22.77 -6.59 -2.57
CA SER A 219 23.81 -5.60 -2.88
C SER A 219 23.25 -4.18 -2.76
N GLY A 220 24.11 -3.20 -2.48
CA GLY A 220 23.72 -1.79 -2.51
C GLY A 220 23.34 -1.36 -3.93
N GLN A 221 22.15 -0.79 -4.09
CA GLN A 221 21.64 -0.26 -5.36
C GLN A 221 20.86 1.03 -5.12
N THR A 222 20.90 1.95 -6.07
CA THR A 222 20.05 3.15 -6.07
C THR A 222 18.63 2.73 -6.38
N ARG A 223 17.68 3.02 -5.48
CA ARG A 223 16.25 2.75 -5.67
C ARG A 223 15.43 3.88 -5.10
N PHE A 224 14.28 4.15 -5.69
CA PHE A 224 13.30 5.04 -5.11
C PHE A 224 12.57 4.33 -3.96
N VAL A 225 12.53 4.95 -2.78
CA VAL A 225 11.91 4.36 -1.58
C VAL A 225 11.08 5.44 -0.89
N THR A 226 9.79 5.16 -0.71
CA THR A 226 8.97 5.94 0.22
C THR A 226 9.10 5.39 1.63
N PRO A 227 8.97 6.23 2.67
CA PRO A 227 8.97 5.74 4.05
C PRO A 227 7.90 4.66 4.22
N TRP A 228 8.24 3.49 4.76
CA TRP A 228 7.30 2.37 4.86
C TRP A 228 5.98 2.72 5.56
N TRP A 229 6.03 3.65 6.52
CA TRP A 229 4.87 4.12 7.28
C TRP A 229 3.95 5.05 6.47
N SER A 230 4.39 5.62 5.35
CA SER A 230 3.54 6.45 4.48
C SER A 230 2.58 5.65 3.60
N ASN A 231 2.71 4.31 3.59
CA ASN A 231 1.85 3.41 2.82
C ASN A 231 0.83 2.68 3.72
N ILE A 232 0.71 3.07 4.99
CA ILE A 232 -0.17 2.44 5.97
C ILE A 232 -1.47 3.24 6.10
N ALA A 233 -2.61 2.59 5.86
CA ALA A 233 -3.94 3.17 6.06
C ALA A 233 -4.32 3.19 7.56
N ILE A 234 -3.61 4.00 8.36
CA ILE A 234 -3.75 4.04 9.83
C ILE A 234 -5.20 4.28 10.26
N GLN A 235 -5.91 5.18 9.57
CA GLN A 235 -7.31 5.47 9.85
C GLN A 235 -8.21 4.25 9.57
N GLY A 236 -8.06 3.59 8.42
CA GLY A 236 -8.80 2.35 8.11
C GLY A 236 -8.50 1.21 9.10
N HIS A 237 -7.24 1.09 9.54
CA HIS A 237 -6.84 0.13 10.58
C HIS A 237 -7.49 0.44 11.94
N ALA A 238 -7.54 1.71 12.33
CA ALA A 238 -8.20 2.14 13.56
C ALA A 238 -9.71 1.89 13.51
N ILE A 239 -10.38 2.21 12.40
CA ILE A 239 -11.80 1.88 12.17
C ILE A 239 -12.01 0.37 12.30
N GLY A 240 -11.15 -0.43 11.67
CA GLY A 240 -11.17 -1.89 11.78
C GLY A 240 -11.15 -2.34 13.24
N ILE A 241 -10.11 -1.99 14.00
CA ILE A 241 -10.01 -2.36 15.43
C ILE A 241 -11.24 -1.95 16.21
N LEU A 242 -11.67 -0.69 16.09
CA LEU A 242 -12.79 -0.16 16.87
C LEU A 242 -14.10 -0.89 16.54
N ALA A 243 -14.38 -1.14 15.27
CA ALA A 243 -15.53 -1.94 14.85
C ALA A 243 -15.47 -3.37 15.43
N GLY A 244 -14.30 -4.01 15.35
CA GLY A 244 -14.05 -5.33 15.96
C GLY A 244 -14.28 -5.36 17.47
N VAL A 245 -13.78 -4.35 18.19
CA VAL A 245 -13.95 -4.16 19.63
C VAL A 245 -15.42 -4.00 19.97
N VAL A 246 -16.17 -3.15 19.26
CA VAL A 246 -17.60 -2.94 19.50
C VAL A 246 -18.40 -4.23 19.30
N VAL A 247 -18.11 -4.98 18.24
CA VAL A 247 -18.75 -6.29 17.99
C VAL A 247 -18.39 -7.30 19.08
N ALA A 248 -17.13 -7.32 19.55
CA ALA A 248 -16.72 -8.18 20.66
C ALA A 248 -17.44 -7.85 21.96
N LEU A 249 -17.52 -6.56 22.33
CA LEU A 249 -18.23 -6.11 23.53
C LEU A 249 -19.72 -6.47 23.46
N ALA A 250 -20.37 -6.27 22.32
CA ALA A 250 -21.76 -6.68 22.11
C ALA A 250 -21.95 -8.20 22.26
N LEU A 251 -21.02 -9.01 21.76
CA LEU A 251 -21.05 -10.46 21.90
C LEU A 251 -20.84 -10.91 23.34
N LEU A 252 -19.84 -10.35 24.03
CA LEU A 252 -19.52 -10.66 25.43
C LEU A 252 -20.68 -10.28 26.34
N TRP A 253 -21.29 -9.12 26.12
CA TRP A 253 -22.49 -8.69 26.82
C TRP A 253 -23.64 -9.69 26.62
N ARG A 254 -23.91 -10.10 25.36
CA ARG A 254 -24.97 -11.08 25.06
C ARG A 254 -24.71 -12.46 25.70
N ARG A 255 -23.44 -12.79 25.95
CA ARG A 255 -23.01 -14.08 26.52
C ARG A 255 -22.79 -14.03 28.03
N ASP A 256 -22.91 -12.86 28.65
CA ASP A 256 -22.55 -12.63 30.05
C ASP A 256 -21.12 -13.12 30.39
N GLU A 257 -20.19 -12.93 29.44
CA GLU A 257 -18.78 -13.26 29.59
C GLU A 257 -17.97 -11.98 29.85
N ARG A 258 -17.03 -12.02 30.80
CA ARG A 258 -16.12 -10.90 31.10
C ARG A 258 -14.67 -11.30 30.82
N PRO A 259 -13.94 -10.54 29.98
CA PRO A 259 -12.52 -10.79 29.77
C PRO A 259 -11.69 -10.19 30.91
N ASP A 260 -10.45 -10.63 31.03
CA ASP A 260 -9.46 -10.00 31.92
C ASP A 260 -9.03 -8.65 31.33
N THR A 261 -9.41 -7.56 32.01
CA THR A 261 -9.17 -6.18 31.58
C THR A 261 -7.69 -5.86 31.38
N LEU A 262 -6.80 -6.34 32.25
CA LEU A 262 -5.36 -6.09 32.11
C LEU A 262 -4.82 -6.79 30.88
N ARG A 263 -5.27 -8.02 30.61
CA ARG A 263 -4.86 -8.74 29.40
C ARG A 263 -5.39 -8.07 28.13
N VAL A 264 -6.60 -7.50 28.16
CA VAL A 264 -7.13 -6.70 27.03
C VAL A 264 -6.29 -5.44 26.81
N PHE A 265 -5.92 -4.72 27.88
CA PHE A 265 -5.02 -3.57 27.80
C PHE A 265 -3.70 -3.95 27.12
N PHE A 266 -3.01 -4.97 27.63
CA PHE A 266 -1.73 -5.42 27.08
C PHE A 266 -1.87 -5.94 25.64
N ALA A 267 -2.91 -6.72 25.34
CA ALA A 267 -3.15 -7.21 23.98
C ALA A 267 -3.38 -6.07 22.99
N THR A 268 -4.16 -5.06 23.38
CA THR A 268 -4.41 -3.87 22.56
C THR A 268 -3.13 -3.07 22.35
N LEU A 269 -2.38 -2.80 23.43
CA LEU A 269 -1.15 -2.03 23.39
C LEU A 269 -0.09 -2.69 22.50
N VAL A 270 0.21 -3.96 22.74
CA VAL A 270 1.22 -4.71 21.98
C VAL A 270 0.84 -4.79 20.52
N PHE A 271 -0.43 -5.11 20.21
CA PHE A 271 -0.89 -5.19 18.84
C PHE A 271 -0.82 -3.84 18.12
N ALA A 272 -1.34 -2.77 18.74
CA ALA A 272 -1.35 -1.43 18.17
C ALA A 272 0.06 -0.90 17.89
N VAL A 273 1.01 -1.11 18.81
CA VAL A 273 2.41 -0.72 18.62
C VAL A 273 3.05 -1.53 17.50
N ALA A 274 2.90 -2.85 17.53
CA ALA A 274 3.56 -3.75 16.58
C ALA A 274 2.99 -3.65 15.15
N GLN A 275 1.74 -3.21 15.01
CA GLN A 275 1.09 -2.93 13.72
C GLN A 275 1.27 -1.48 13.25
N GLY A 276 2.02 -0.65 13.99
CA GLY A 276 2.38 0.69 13.52
C GLY A 276 1.27 1.74 13.63
N LEU A 277 0.23 1.54 14.47
CA LEU A 277 -0.84 2.54 14.65
C LEU A 277 -0.33 3.88 15.22
N TRP A 278 0.86 3.89 15.81
CA TRP A 278 1.52 5.09 16.29
C TRP A 278 2.05 5.98 15.15
N ALA A 279 2.10 5.49 13.91
CA ALA A 279 2.81 6.14 12.82
C ALA A 279 2.03 7.31 12.17
N VAL A 280 1.31 8.12 12.96
CA VAL A 280 0.45 9.22 12.48
C VAL A 280 1.27 10.24 11.69
N TYR A 281 0.88 10.51 10.45
CA TYR A 281 1.60 11.41 9.55
C TYR A 281 0.67 12.30 8.73
N ILE A 282 1.23 13.38 8.16
CA ILE A 282 0.59 14.20 7.14
C ILE A 282 1.47 14.25 5.88
N PRO A 283 0.89 14.16 4.67
CA PRO A 283 1.60 14.44 3.43
C PRO A 283 1.89 15.95 3.29
N LEU A 284 3.04 16.30 2.73
CA LEU A 284 3.48 17.69 2.51
C LEU A 284 3.65 18.06 1.02
N GLY A 285 3.21 17.18 0.10
CA GLY A 285 3.44 17.32 -1.34
C GLY A 285 4.84 16.91 -1.80
N GLY A 286 4.98 16.59 -3.09
CA GLY A 286 6.26 16.20 -3.71
C GLY A 286 6.93 14.97 -3.07
N GLY A 287 6.14 14.00 -2.60
CA GLY A 287 6.64 12.78 -1.96
C GLY A 287 7.20 12.97 -0.54
N ARG A 288 6.98 14.13 0.09
CA ARG A 288 7.42 14.42 1.47
C ARG A 288 6.30 14.17 2.47
N PHE A 289 6.69 13.72 3.67
CA PHE A 289 5.77 13.38 4.75
C PHE A 289 6.32 13.85 6.09
N ARG A 290 5.43 14.27 7.01
CA ARG A 290 5.79 14.62 8.39
C ARG A 290 5.16 13.62 9.36
N LEU A 291 5.99 12.97 10.17
CA LEU A 291 5.59 11.95 11.13
C LEU A 291 5.49 12.53 12.55
N PHE A 292 4.33 12.36 13.20
CA PHE A 292 4.06 12.81 14.57
C PHE A 292 4.16 11.64 15.56
N ARG A 293 5.37 11.10 15.71
CA ARG A 293 5.63 9.89 16.51
C ARG A 293 5.16 10.01 17.97
N TRP A 294 5.36 11.18 18.59
CA TRP A 294 4.93 11.42 19.97
C TRP A 294 3.41 11.36 20.13
N ALA A 295 2.66 12.00 19.22
CA ALA A 295 1.21 12.06 19.26
C ALA A 295 0.60 10.69 19.02
N GLY A 296 1.09 9.98 17.99
CA GLY A 296 0.63 8.62 17.72
C GLY A 296 0.96 7.63 18.83
N THR A 297 2.12 7.78 19.50
CA THR A 297 2.44 6.97 20.69
C THR A 297 1.43 7.21 21.81
N ALA A 298 1.14 8.47 22.14
CA ALA A 298 0.13 8.81 23.15
C ALA A 298 -1.25 8.25 22.80
N LEU A 299 -1.69 8.38 21.55
CA LEU A 299 -2.96 7.85 21.06
C LEU A 299 -3.07 6.33 21.22
N VAL A 300 -1.99 5.58 21.00
CA VAL A 300 -1.99 4.12 21.19
C VAL A 300 -2.19 3.73 22.66
N PHE A 301 -1.56 4.43 23.61
CA PHE A 301 -1.79 4.19 25.03
C PHE A 301 -3.21 4.56 25.46
N VAL A 302 -3.75 5.67 24.96
CA VAL A 302 -5.15 6.06 25.20
C VAL A 302 -6.11 5.03 24.63
N LEU A 303 -5.88 4.55 23.40
CA LEU A 303 -6.68 3.49 22.79
C LEU A 303 -6.69 2.23 23.66
N ALA A 304 -5.51 1.75 24.08
CA ALA A 304 -5.41 0.56 24.93
C ALA A 304 -6.15 0.74 26.27
N LEU A 305 -6.03 1.91 26.88
CA LEU A 305 -6.73 2.25 28.12
C LEU A 305 -8.25 2.26 27.93
N VAL A 306 -8.76 2.92 26.88
CA VAL A 306 -10.20 3.03 26.62
C VAL A 306 -10.81 1.67 26.27
N VAL A 307 -10.14 0.86 25.43
CA VAL A 307 -10.59 -0.50 25.10
C VAL A 307 -10.64 -1.37 26.35
N ALA A 308 -9.63 -1.30 27.22
CA ALA A 308 -9.63 -2.02 28.48
C ALA A 308 -10.73 -1.52 29.42
N ALA A 309 -10.90 -0.20 29.57
CA ALA A 309 -11.93 0.40 30.41
C ALA A 309 -13.35 -0.03 30.00
N ALA A 310 -13.60 -0.21 28.70
CA ALA A 310 -14.87 -0.73 28.18
C ALA A 310 -15.18 -2.18 28.59
N THR A 311 -14.20 -2.91 29.12
CA THR A 311 -14.37 -4.27 29.65
C THR A 311 -14.54 -4.34 31.17
N ILE A 312 -14.36 -3.22 31.88
CA ILE A 312 -14.57 -3.14 33.34
C ILE A 312 -16.04 -3.45 33.62
N GLY A 313 -16.31 -4.28 34.63
CA GLY A 313 -17.66 -4.76 34.92
C GLY A 313 -18.66 -3.62 35.10
N SER A 314 -19.51 -3.39 34.10
CA SER A 314 -20.69 -2.53 34.21
C SER A 314 -21.89 -3.37 34.63
N ASP A 315 -22.66 -2.86 35.58
CA ASP A 315 -23.91 -3.46 36.00
C ASP A 315 -24.91 -3.44 34.84
N ARG A 316 -25.10 -4.60 34.20
CA ARG A 316 -26.20 -5.06 33.31
C ARG A 316 -26.79 -4.12 32.24
N ARG A 317 -26.35 -2.87 32.10
CA ARG A 317 -26.89 -1.87 31.17
C ARG A 317 -25.94 -1.73 29.97
N PHE A 318 -26.30 -2.37 28.85
CA PHE A 318 -25.64 -2.17 27.55
C PHE A 318 -26.12 -0.93 26.80
N ARG A 319 -27.11 -0.22 27.36
CA ARG A 319 -27.45 1.11 26.83
C ARG A 319 -26.33 2.06 27.25
N PRO A 320 -25.62 2.70 26.30
CA PRO A 320 -24.76 3.82 26.64
C PRO A 320 -25.63 4.81 27.42
N SER A 321 -25.34 4.91 28.71
CA SER A 321 -26.05 5.76 29.64
C SER A 321 -25.07 6.85 30.03
N PHE A 322 -25.58 8.06 30.25
CA PHE A 322 -24.82 9.13 30.88
C PHE A 322 -24.55 8.86 32.37
N ASP A 323 -24.99 7.71 32.90
CA ASP A 323 -24.59 7.20 34.22
C ASP A 323 -23.05 7.15 34.33
N ARG A 324 -22.52 7.56 35.47
CA ARG A 324 -21.06 7.76 35.72
C ARG A 324 -20.24 6.46 35.81
N HIS A 325 -20.69 5.36 35.22
CA HIS A 325 -19.93 4.11 35.20
C HIS A 325 -18.81 4.17 34.14
N PRO A 326 -17.54 3.93 34.52
CA PRO A 326 -16.39 4.07 33.62
C PRO A 326 -16.49 3.29 32.31
N ALA A 327 -17.07 2.08 32.34
CA ALA A 327 -17.21 1.24 31.15
C ALA A 327 -18.25 1.76 30.16
N SER A 328 -19.37 2.33 30.62
CA SER A 328 -20.38 2.94 29.75
C SER A 328 -19.83 4.16 29.03
N LEU A 329 -19.06 4.99 29.75
CA LEU A 329 -18.35 6.13 29.17
C LEU A 329 -17.30 5.67 28.15
N ALA A 330 -16.52 4.62 28.46
CA ALA A 330 -15.53 4.09 27.54
C ALA A 330 -16.16 3.56 26.23
N VAL A 331 -17.28 2.83 26.33
CA VAL A 331 -18.04 2.39 25.14
C VAL A 331 -18.56 3.58 24.33
N MET A 332 -19.08 4.62 24.99
CA MET A 332 -19.51 5.84 24.31
C MET A 332 -18.35 6.53 23.60
N VAL A 333 -17.18 6.63 24.24
CA VAL A 333 -15.96 7.17 23.61
C VAL A 333 -15.56 6.34 22.40
N LEU A 334 -15.57 5.00 22.48
CA LEU A 334 -15.25 4.13 21.34
C LEU A 334 -16.21 4.37 20.16
N LEU A 335 -17.51 4.48 20.42
CA LEU A 335 -18.53 4.74 19.39
C LEU A 335 -18.38 6.14 18.78
N VAL A 336 -18.12 7.16 19.60
CA VAL A 336 -17.89 8.53 19.15
C VAL A 336 -16.63 8.61 18.30
N VAL A 337 -15.53 7.98 18.73
CA VAL A 337 -14.27 7.97 17.96
C VAL A 337 -14.43 7.18 16.66
N LEU A 338 -15.09 6.02 16.67
CA LEU A 338 -15.40 5.26 15.46
C LEU A 338 -16.25 6.10 14.49
N GLY A 339 -17.30 6.76 15.00
CA GLY A 339 -18.15 7.64 14.19
C GLY A 339 -17.38 8.84 13.63
N ALA A 340 -16.56 9.50 14.44
CA ALA A 340 -15.74 10.63 14.03
C ALA A 340 -14.72 10.25 12.95
N LEU A 341 -14.00 9.13 13.12
CA LEU A 341 -13.06 8.62 12.12
C LEU A 341 -13.76 8.24 10.82
N SER A 342 -14.97 7.67 10.90
CA SER A 342 -15.77 7.32 9.73
C SER A 342 -16.25 8.57 8.99
N LEU A 343 -16.79 9.55 9.71
CA LEU A 343 -17.27 10.81 9.14
C LEU A 343 -16.12 11.65 8.55
N ALA A 344 -14.92 11.56 9.11
CA ALA A 344 -13.74 12.25 8.59
C ALA A 344 -13.35 11.80 7.16
N ALA A 345 -13.79 10.62 6.72
CA ALA A 345 -13.59 10.15 5.35
C ALA A 345 -14.59 10.71 4.35
N VAL A 346 -15.74 11.23 4.79
CA VAL A 346 -16.79 11.69 3.87
C VAL A 346 -16.30 12.78 2.92
N PRO A 347 -15.62 13.85 3.37
CA PRO A 347 -15.16 14.91 2.46
C PRO A 347 -14.23 14.42 1.35
N THR A 348 -13.38 13.41 1.62
CA THR A 348 -12.45 12.86 0.62
C THR A 348 -13.11 11.91 -0.37
N ASN A 349 -14.32 11.43 -0.08
CA ASN A 349 -15.04 10.45 -0.89
C ASN A 349 -16.25 11.05 -1.64
N VAL A 350 -16.47 12.37 -1.56
CA VAL A 350 -17.51 13.09 -2.33
C VAL A 350 -16.91 13.91 -3.47
N VAL A 351 -15.67 13.59 -3.86
CA VAL A 351 -15.02 14.17 -5.04
C VAL A 351 -15.76 13.67 -6.28
N ASP A 352 -16.07 14.61 -7.16
CA ASP A 352 -16.82 14.43 -8.40
C ASP A 352 -15.99 15.05 -9.53
N LEU A 353 -15.23 14.20 -10.23
CA LEU A 353 -14.33 14.57 -11.30
C LEU A 353 -15.10 14.73 -12.60
N GLN A 354 -15.05 15.95 -13.16
CA GLN A 354 -15.69 16.28 -14.42
C GLN A 354 -14.73 16.09 -15.60
N ASP A 355 -15.28 15.85 -16.80
CA ASP A 355 -14.49 15.60 -18.02
C ASP A 355 -13.59 16.80 -18.39
N ASP A 356 -14.03 18.03 -18.12
CA ASP A 356 -13.28 19.26 -18.38
C ASP A 356 -12.13 19.50 -17.37
N GLN A 357 -12.06 18.69 -16.31
CA GLN A 357 -10.96 18.69 -15.34
C GLN A 357 -9.88 17.65 -15.68
N LEU A 358 -10.09 16.83 -16.72
CA LEU A 358 -9.10 15.86 -17.16
C LEU A 358 -7.96 16.54 -17.94
N PRO A 359 -6.73 16.00 -17.89
CA PRO A 359 -5.62 16.58 -18.64
C PRO A 359 -5.85 16.52 -20.16
N GLU A 360 -5.80 17.67 -20.86
CA GLU A 360 -6.06 17.75 -22.30
C GLU A 360 -4.98 17.03 -23.15
N ASP A 361 -3.71 17.13 -22.74
CA ASP A 361 -2.56 16.64 -23.51
C ASP A 361 -2.09 15.23 -23.07
N GLY A 362 -3.01 14.30 -22.80
CA GLY A 362 -2.70 12.93 -22.36
C GLY A 362 -2.67 11.84 -23.44
N ILE A 363 -2.33 10.62 -23.05
CA ILE A 363 -2.62 9.40 -23.82
C ILE A 363 -3.97 8.87 -23.36
N GLU A 364 -4.94 8.86 -24.26
CA GLU A 364 -6.25 8.27 -24.02
C GLU A 364 -6.22 6.75 -24.14
N VAL A 365 -6.81 6.09 -23.16
CA VAL A 365 -7.01 4.64 -23.09
C VAL A 365 -8.44 4.38 -22.66
N ARG A 366 -9.35 4.35 -23.65
CA ARG A 366 -10.80 4.32 -23.40
C ARG A 366 -11.21 5.53 -22.56
N ASP A 367 -11.71 5.30 -21.35
CA ASP A 367 -12.16 6.29 -20.37
C ASP A 367 -11.04 6.83 -19.47
N TYR A 368 -9.80 6.36 -19.65
CA TYR A 368 -8.63 6.86 -18.91
C TYR A 368 -7.81 7.83 -19.75
N VAL A 369 -7.26 8.84 -19.09
CA VAL A 369 -6.22 9.72 -19.61
C VAL A 369 -4.94 9.52 -18.79
N VAL A 370 -3.83 9.25 -19.46
CA VAL A 370 -2.50 9.14 -18.82
C VAL A 370 -1.58 10.23 -19.35
N THR A 371 -1.13 11.12 -18.47
CA THR A 371 -0.21 12.22 -18.80
C THR A 371 1.00 12.28 -17.86
N TYR A 372 1.91 13.22 -18.08
CA TYR A 372 2.92 13.60 -17.10
C TYR A 372 2.82 15.10 -16.86
N ASP A 373 2.72 15.50 -15.59
CA ASP A 373 2.69 16.90 -15.22
C ASP A 373 3.41 17.14 -13.88
N GLU A 374 3.77 18.39 -13.60
CA GLU A 374 4.47 18.77 -12.38
C GLU A 374 3.77 19.93 -11.67
N ASN A 375 3.67 19.81 -10.34
CA ASN A 375 3.12 20.84 -9.45
C ASN A 375 1.64 21.16 -9.74
N VAL A 376 0.86 20.13 -10.07
CA VAL A 376 -0.59 20.25 -10.29
C VAL A 376 -1.37 19.95 -9.01
N PRO A 377 -2.49 20.65 -8.73
CA PRO A 377 -3.34 20.34 -7.58
C PRO A 377 -3.85 18.90 -7.62
N ASN A 378 -3.77 18.20 -6.49
CA ASN A 378 -4.41 16.90 -6.35
C ASN A 378 -5.93 17.08 -6.19
N ALA A 379 -6.70 16.54 -7.15
CA ALA A 379 -8.16 16.65 -7.18
C ALA A 379 -8.85 16.11 -5.91
N TYR A 380 -8.23 15.17 -5.20
CA TYR A 380 -8.75 14.58 -3.96
C TYR A 380 -8.45 15.38 -2.70
N PHE A 381 -7.47 16.27 -2.76
CA PHE A 381 -7.04 17.07 -1.62
C PHE A 381 -7.25 18.56 -1.85
N ASP A 382 -7.88 18.95 -2.96
CA ASP A 382 -8.25 20.34 -3.17
C ASP A 382 -9.35 20.77 -2.21
N GLY A 383 -9.18 21.92 -1.56
CA GLY A 383 -10.19 22.47 -0.65
C GLY A 383 -10.41 21.76 0.68
N ILE A 384 -9.62 20.74 1.08
CA ILE A 384 -9.78 20.10 2.40
C ILE A 384 -9.38 21.09 3.51
N TRP A 385 -10.33 21.37 4.39
CA TRP A 385 -10.10 22.20 5.57
C TRP A 385 -9.27 21.44 6.61
N VAL A 386 -8.09 21.96 6.94
CA VAL A 386 -7.27 21.48 8.05
C VAL A 386 -7.33 22.52 9.17
N PRO A 387 -7.62 22.14 10.43
CA PRO A 387 -7.78 23.10 11.54
C PRO A 387 -6.61 24.06 11.74
N THR A 388 -5.41 23.67 11.30
CA THR A 388 -4.17 24.43 11.48
C THR A 388 -3.84 25.38 10.33
N GLN A 389 -4.61 25.40 9.24
CA GLN A 389 -4.35 26.23 8.06
C GLN A 389 -5.64 26.94 7.60
N ARG A 390 -5.68 28.27 7.73
CA ARG A 390 -6.73 29.09 7.12
C ARG A 390 -6.53 29.08 5.60
N GLY A 391 -7.52 28.63 4.84
CA GLY A 391 -7.53 28.66 3.37
C GLY A 391 -7.64 27.30 2.68
N GLY A 392 -7.67 26.18 3.42
CA GLY A 392 -7.57 24.85 2.83
C GLY A 392 -6.12 24.49 2.48
N VAL A 393 -5.85 23.21 2.24
CA VAL A 393 -4.51 22.73 1.84
C VAL A 393 -4.63 22.12 0.46
N SER A 394 -4.27 22.84 -0.60
CA SER A 394 -4.01 22.20 -1.89
C SER A 394 -2.66 21.47 -1.80
N VAL A 395 -2.70 20.15 -2.00
CA VAL A 395 -1.48 19.34 -2.08
C VAL A 395 -1.16 19.19 -3.55
N ASN A 396 -0.12 19.88 -4.01
CA ASN A 396 0.35 19.69 -5.37
C ASN A 396 1.14 18.38 -5.50
N GLU A 397 0.89 17.68 -6.60
CA GLU A 397 1.63 16.48 -6.99
C GLU A 397 2.29 16.66 -8.35
N SER A 398 3.29 15.81 -8.60
CA SER A 398 4.02 15.75 -9.85
C SER A 398 4.21 14.29 -10.19
N GLY A 399 4.30 13.96 -11.49
CA GLY A 399 4.58 12.63 -11.96
C GLY A 399 3.73 12.19 -13.14
N VAL A 400 3.66 10.88 -13.34
CA VAL A 400 2.73 10.30 -14.32
C VAL A 400 1.33 10.26 -13.71
N ILE A 401 0.43 11.06 -14.24
CA ILE A 401 -0.93 11.22 -13.76
C ILE A 401 -1.85 10.28 -14.52
N VAL A 402 -2.74 9.61 -13.80
CA VAL A 402 -3.84 8.82 -14.35
C VAL A 402 -5.13 9.44 -13.90
N ALA A 403 -6.00 9.79 -14.86
CA ALA A 403 -7.29 10.39 -14.59
C ALA A 403 -8.42 9.67 -15.36
N SER A 404 -9.63 9.67 -14.80
CA SER A 404 -10.86 9.18 -15.46
C SER A 404 -12.06 9.74 -14.72
N ALA A 405 -12.87 10.58 -15.37
CA ALA A 405 -14.09 11.15 -14.79
C ALA A 405 -15.12 10.05 -14.48
N GLU A 406 -15.39 9.15 -15.44
CA GLU A 406 -16.34 8.04 -15.29
C GLU A 406 -16.05 7.13 -14.07
N ARG A 407 -14.77 7.02 -13.68
CA ARG A 407 -14.34 6.19 -12.56
C ARG A 407 -13.91 6.95 -11.33
N GLU A 408 -14.02 8.29 -11.37
CA GLU A 408 -13.52 9.18 -10.32
C GLU A 408 -12.02 8.96 -10.06
N VAL A 409 -11.23 8.54 -11.05
CA VAL A 409 -9.81 8.26 -10.85
C VAL A 409 -9.03 9.56 -10.99
N TRP A 410 -8.18 9.86 -10.00
CA TRP A 410 -7.10 10.84 -10.15
C TRP A 410 -5.92 10.45 -9.25
N ILE A 411 -4.73 10.25 -9.83
CA ILE A 411 -3.53 9.88 -9.05
C ILE A 411 -2.24 10.18 -9.79
N ALA A 412 -1.23 10.68 -9.09
CA ALA A 412 0.16 10.57 -9.52
C ALA A 412 0.66 9.12 -9.34
N ALA A 413 0.45 8.29 -10.35
CA ALA A 413 0.75 6.86 -10.30
C ALA A 413 2.25 6.54 -10.19
N ILE A 414 3.10 7.39 -10.78
CA ILE A 414 4.57 7.26 -10.73
C ILE A 414 5.17 8.62 -10.38
N GLN A 415 5.98 8.68 -9.33
CA GLN A 415 6.63 9.92 -8.91
C GLN A 415 7.84 10.28 -9.80
N PRO A 416 8.17 11.57 -9.96
CA PRO A 416 9.30 12.01 -10.78
C PRO A 416 10.63 11.39 -10.33
N GLY A 417 10.82 11.24 -9.02
CA GLY A 417 12.00 10.62 -8.43
C GLY A 417 12.13 9.13 -8.75
N GLN A 418 11.01 8.39 -8.79
CA GLN A 418 10.98 7.01 -9.24
C GLN A 418 11.38 6.92 -10.70
N LEU A 419 10.71 7.69 -11.56
CA LEU A 419 11.00 7.71 -12.99
C LEU A 419 12.43 8.18 -13.31
N ALA A 420 13.03 9.05 -12.48
CA ALA A 420 14.41 9.51 -12.61
C ALA A 420 15.47 8.46 -12.22
N VAL A 421 15.10 7.49 -11.38
CA VAL A 421 15.97 6.39 -10.95
C VAL A 421 15.82 5.21 -11.92
N ASP A 422 14.58 4.84 -12.24
CA ASP A 422 14.28 3.65 -13.03
C ASP A 422 14.36 3.91 -14.55
N GLY A 423 14.22 5.18 -14.97
CA GLY A 423 14.32 5.63 -16.37
C GLY A 423 13.13 5.27 -17.25
N GLN A 424 12.50 4.13 -16.98
CA GLN A 424 11.25 3.70 -17.59
C GLN A 424 10.36 3.04 -16.54
N GLU A 425 9.09 3.43 -16.54
CA GLU A 425 8.06 2.85 -15.67
C GLU A 425 6.80 2.53 -16.45
N ARG A 426 5.94 1.70 -15.86
CA ARG A 426 4.69 1.27 -16.48
C ARG A 426 3.50 1.53 -15.57
N VAL A 427 2.50 2.21 -16.12
CA VAL A 427 1.16 2.32 -15.55
C VAL A 427 0.27 1.28 -16.21
N THR A 428 -0.57 0.61 -15.42
CA THR A 428 -1.64 -0.25 -15.92
C THR A 428 -2.99 0.34 -15.53
N VAL A 429 -3.84 0.54 -16.53
CA VAL A 429 -5.26 0.94 -16.39
C VAL A 429 -6.15 -0.18 -16.90
N GLY A 430 -7.45 -0.13 -16.59
CA GLY A 430 -8.36 -1.19 -17.01
C GLY A 430 -9.68 -1.21 -16.27
N GLY A 431 -10.40 -2.31 -16.43
CA GLY A 431 -11.62 -2.64 -15.71
C GLY A 431 -11.70 -4.15 -15.43
N PRO A 432 -12.86 -4.67 -15.02
CA PRO A 432 -13.01 -6.09 -14.66
C PRO A 432 -12.67 -7.08 -15.76
N THR A 433 -12.79 -6.67 -17.03
CA THR A 433 -12.69 -7.54 -18.21
C THR A 433 -11.53 -7.18 -19.14
N TRP A 434 -10.82 -6.08 -18.87
CA TRP A 434 -9.80 -5.57 -19.77
C TRP A 434 -8.70 -4.84 -19.00
N ARG A 435 -7.50 -4.81 -19.58
CA ARG A 435 -6.37 -4.06 -19.04
C ARG A 435 -5.49 -3.58 -20.18
N GLU A 436 -4.83 -2.45 -19.98
CA GLU A 436 -3.85 -1.93 -20.93
C GLU A 436 -2.72 -1.21 -20.19
N SER A 437 -1.53 -1.19 -20.81
CA SER A 437 -0.34 -0.56 -20.23
C SER A 437 0.06 0.71 -20.99
N VAL A 438 0.39 1.75 -20.23
CA VAL A 438 1.07 2.94 -20.73
C VAL A 438 2.46 2.99 -20.12
N TYR A 439 3.47 3.15 -20.97
CA TYR A 439 4.86 3.23 -20.57
C TYR A 439 5.30 4.69 -20.52
N ALA A 440 5.92 5.08 -19.42
CA ALA A 440 6.54 6.38 -19.24
C ALA A 440 8.06 6.24 -19.25
N ASN A 441 8.73 7.02 -20.09
CA ASN A 441 10.17 7.01 -20.28
C ASN A 441 10.72 8.40 -19.97
N ARG A 442 11.66 8.49 -19.03
CA ARG A 442 12.40 9.73 -18.75
C ARG A 442 13.80 9.63 -19.32
N VAL A 443 14.19 10.66 -20.03
CA VAL A 443 15.57 10.86 -20.47
C VAL A 443 16.06 12.16 -19.86
N ASP A 444 17.15 12.09 -19.11
CA ASP A 444 17.74 13.22 -18.40
C ASP A 444 19.21 13.44 -18.75
N TRP A 445 19.59 14.72 -18.76
CA TRP A 445 20.95 15.22 -18.87
C TRP A 445 21.27 16.06 -17.64
N SER A 446 22.23 15.61 -16.83
CA SER A 446 22.78 16.40 -15.74
C SER A 446 23.74 17.44 -16.31
N VAL A 447 23.37 18.73 -16.20
CA VAL A 447 24.17 19.86 -16.68
C VAL A 447 25.23 20.23 -15.64
N LEU A 448 26.43 20.57 -16.08
CA LEU A 448 27.55 20.87 -15.19
C LEU A 448 27.24 22.08 -14.29
N GLY A 449 27.29 21.86 -12.97
CA GLY A 449 27.10 22.91 -11.97
C GLY A 449 25.64 23.28 -11.69
N ASN A 450 24.70 22.80 -12.50
CA ASN A 450 23.30 23.25 -12.46
C ASN A 450 22.30 22.09 -12.56
N SER A 451 21.02 22.43 -12.70
CA SER A 451 19.89 21.49 -12.71
C SER A 451 19.92 20.53 -13.90
N SER A 452 19.33 19.35 -13.72
CA SER A 452 19.22 18.39 -14.84
C SER A 452 18.07 18.79 -15.77
N VAL A 453 18.30 18.65 -17.07
CA VAL A 453 17.31 18.90 -18.13
C VAL A 453 16.78 17.56 -18.62
N TYR A 454 15.46 17.38 -18.67
CA TYR A 454 14.85 16.11 -19.02
C TYR A 454 13.58 16.27 -19.84
N ARG A 455 13.20 15.17 -20.49
CA ARG A 455 11.90 15.02 -21.13
C ARG A 455 11.27 13.71 -20.69
N VAL A 456 9.95 13.69 -20.63
CA VAL A 456 9.15 12.49 -20.38
C VAL A 456 8.34 12.16 -21.61
N GLN A 457 8.47 10.91 -22.06
CA GLN A 457 7.73 10.39 -23.19
C GLN A 457 6.77 9.31 -22.70
N LEU A 458 5.55 9.35 -23.20
CA LEU A 458 4.53 8.36 -22.93
C LEU A 458 4.26 7.55 -24.20
N ARG A 459 3.96 6.26 -24.05
CA ARG A 459 3.42 5.45 -25.15
C ARG A 459 2.44 4.39 -24.65
N ARG A 460 1.43 4.10 -25.46
CA ARG A 460 0.63 2.87 -25.31
C ARG A 460 1.47 1.66 -25.66
N GLU A 461 1.06 0.50 -25.15
CA GLU A 461 1.63 -0.78 -25.57
C GLU A 461 1.49 -0.96 -27.10
N GLY A 462 2.60 -1.23 -27.78
CA GLY A 462 2.65 -1.29 -29.25
C GLY A 462 2.54 0.05 -30.01
N GLY A 463 2.30 1.17 -29.32
CA GLY A 463 2.17 2.50 -29.91
C GLY A 463 3.48 3.28 -30.03
N GLN A 464 3.43 4.39 -30.78
CA GLN A 464 4.55 5.33 -30.91
C GLN A 464 4.70 6.22 -29.67
N PRO A 465 5.93 6.56 -29.25
CA PRO A 465 6.16 7.46 -28.14
C PRO A 465 5.87 8.91 -28.49
N ARG A 466 5.17 9.61 -27.60
CA ARG A 466 4.91 11.06 -27.64
C ARG A 466 5.55 11.72 -26.42
N THR A 467 6.19 12.87 -26.61
CA THR A 467 6.71 13.67 -25.49
C THR A 467 5.53 14.35 -24.79
N ALA A 468 5.35 14.04 -23.51
CA ALA A 468 4.31 14.62 -22.67
C ALA A 468 4.82 15.83 -21.87
N TYR A 469 6.13 15.87 -21.59
CA TYR A 469 6.71 16.93 -20.76
C TYR A 469 8.17 17.22 -21.13
N THR A 470 8.54 18.48 -21.05
CA THR A 470 9.92 18.98 -21.17
C THR A 470 10.22 19.90 -20.00
N SER A 471 11.30 19.64 -19.27
CA SER A 471 11.73 20.50 -18.17
C SER A 471 12.25 21.85 -18.67
N GLU A 472 12.35 22.80 -17.75
CA GLU A 472 13.06 24.06 -17.98
C GLU A 472 14.50 23.83 -18.47
N PRO A 473 15.03 24.73 -19.34
CA PRO A 473 16.41 24.68 -19.78
C PRO A 473 17.37 24.98 -18.63
N SER A 474 18.59 24.46 -18.72
CA SER A 474 19.64 24.70 -17.71
C SER A 474 20.96 25.08 -18.36
N THR A 475 21.55 26.17 -17.85
CA THR A 475 22.84 26.71 -18.28
C THR A 475 23.95 26.11 -17.46
N ALA A 476 24.97 25.59 -18.11
CA ALA A 476 26.16 25.11 -17.44
C ALA A 476 26.93 26.27 -16.80
N ASP A 477 27.48 26.06 -15.62
CA ASP A 477 28.23 27.10 -14.86
C ASP A 477 29.55 27.52 -15.53
N VAL A 478 29.93 26.85 -16.61
CA VAL A 478 31.14 27.13 -17.36
C VAL A 478 30.86 28.10 -18.51
N ILE A 479 31.74 29.08 -18.65
CA ILE A 479 31.80 30.01 -19.78
C ILE A 479 32.96 29.60 -20.68
N LEU A 480 32.69 29.40 -21.98
CA LEU A 480 33.69 29.01 -22.97
C LEU A 480 33.86 30.13 -24.00
N ASP A 481 35.04 30.74 -24.05
CA ASP A 481 35.34 31.85 -24.97
C ASP A 481 34.24 32.94 -24.92
N GLY A 482 33.90 33.38 -23.70
CA GLY A 482 32.86 34.39 -23.45
C GLY A 482 31.42 33.94 -23.70
N ARG A 483 31.17 32.65 -23.95
CA ARG A 483 29.84 32.10 -24.28
C ARG A 483 29.30 31.19 -23.20
N ASN A 484 28.01 31.33 -22.91
CA ASN A 484 27.27 30.43 -22.04
C ASN A 484 26.66 29.29 -22.85
N VAL A 485 26.59 28.11 -22.25
CA VAL A 485 26.03 26.92 -22.89
C VAL A 485 24.83 26.42 -22.10
N THR A 486 23.68 26.43 -22.75
CA THR A 486 22.40 25.99 -22.18
C THR A 486 21.93 24.72 -22.88
N VAL A 487 21.51 23.73 -22.10
CA VAL A 487 20.82 22.54 -22.61
C VAL A 487 19.32 22.77 -22.45
N ALA A 488 18.54 22.49 -23.49
CA ALA A 488 17.09 22.65 -23.47
C ALA A 488 16.39 21.37 -23.94
N ALA A 489 15.37 20.92 -23.22
CA ALA A 489 14.53 19.81 -23.67
C ALA A 489 13.57 20.29 -24.77
N ARG A 490 13.35 19.46 -25.79
CA ARG A 490 12.43 19.74 -26.90
C ARG A 490 11.51 18.55 -27.16
N GLN A 491 10.41 18.79 -27.87
CA GLN A 491 9.47 17.75 -28.29
C GLN A 491 10.18 16.53 -28.92
N ASN A 492 11.15 16.77 -29.80
CA ASN A 492 11.87 15.72 -30.53
C ASN A 492 13.30 15.45 -30.06
N GLY A 493 13.78 16.10 -29.00
CA GLY A 493 15.17 15.89 -28.58
C GLY A 493 15.61 16.75 -27.41
N PHE A 494 16.88 17.09 -27.45
CA PHE A 494 17.49 18.13 -26.65
C PHE A 494 18.22 19.05 -27.61
N ASP A 495 18.22 20.34 -27.35
CA ASP A 495 19.01 21.33 -28.05
C ASP A 495 20.14 21.82 -27.16
N VAL A 496 21.18 22.32 -27.81
CA VAL A 496 22.19 23.16 -27.19
C VAL A 496 22.00 24.58 -27.72
N VAL A 497 21.87 25.53 -26.78
CA VAL A 497 21.74 26.96 -27.05
C VAL A 497 23.00 27.64 -26.52
N VAL A 498 23.64 28.43 -27.38
CA VAL A 498 24.87 29.17 -27.06
C VAL A 498 24.54 30.66 -27.07
N THR A 499 24.81 31.33 -25.96
CA THR A 499 24.59 32.77 -25.82
C THR A 499 25.90 33.49 -25.54
N GLN A 500 26.02 34.73 -26.03
CA GLN A 500 27.13 35.63 -25.75
C GLN A 500 26.56 36.96 -25.28
N GLY A 501 26.84 37.35 -24.03
CA GLY A 501 26.08 38.43 -23.39
C GLY A 501 24.59 38.09 -23.31
N ASN A 502 23.73 38.96 -23.86
CA ASN A 502 22.27 38.77 -23.89
C ASN A 502 21.75 38.23 -25.24
N GLU A 503 22.62 37.88 -26.18
CA GLU A 503 22.23 37.42 -27.51
C GLU A 503 22.46 35.92 -27.70
N THR A 504 21.53 35.25 -28.40
CA THR A 504 21.70 33.86 -28.82
C THR A 504 22.54 33.83 -30.10
N VAL A 505 23.78 33.35 -29.99
CA VAL A 505 24.73 33.27 -31.11
C VAL A 505 24.67 31.94 -31.85
N GLY A 506 23.96 30.95 -31.32
CA GLY A 506 23.67 29.72 -32.03
C GLY A 506 22.75 28.78 -31.25
N GLN A 507 21.97 28.01 -31.99
CA GLN A 507 21.14 26.94 -31.45
C GLN A 507 21.12 25.78 -32.44
N ALA A 508 21.30 24.56 -31.95
CA ALA A 508 21.08 23.36 -32.76
C ALA A 508 20.74 22.15 -31.88
N PRO A 509 20.20 21.07 -32.46
CA PRO A 509 20.02 19.80 -31.75
C PRO A 509 21.33 19.28 -31.15
N LEU A 510 21.23 18.71 -29.96
CA LEU A 510 22.32 18.02 -29.29
C LEU A 510 22.81 16.89 -30.22
N PRO A 511 24.13 16.77 -30.46
CA PRO A 511 24.65 15.80 -31.43
C PRO A 511 24.23 14.36 -31.09
N ALA A 512 24.05 13.56 -32.16
CA ALA A 512 23.83 12.13 -32.02
C ALA A 512 25.01 11.47 -31.28
N ASN A 513 24.77 10.27 -30.77
CA ASN A 513 25.83 9.56 -30.05
C ASN A 513 27.05 9.32 -30.96
N MET A 514 28.26 9.60 -30.45
CA MET A 514 29.52 9.48 -31.18
C MET A 514 29.64 10.43 -32.38
N THR A 515 28.91 11.54 -32.37
CA THR A 515 29.04 12.60 -33.40
C THR A 515 29.36 13.96 -32.79
N GLN A 516 29.68 14.92 -33.66
CA GLN A 516 29.98 16.30 -33.28
C GLN A 516 29.23 17.29 -34.17
N THR A 517 29.02 18.50 -33.66
CA THR A 517 28.40 19.61 -34.39
C THR A 517 28.99 20.94 -33.92
N ARG A 518 28.94 21.99 -34.76
CA ARG A 518 29.43 23.32 -34.41
C ARG A 518 28.25 24.28 -34.19
N ILE A 519 28.21 24.97 -33.06
CA ILE A 519 27.10 25.84 -32.66
C ILE A 519 27.67 27.09 -32.02
N GLY A 520 27.30 28.27 -32.53
CA GLY A 520 27.68 29.55 -31.93
C GLY A 520 29.19 29.76 -31.76
N GLY A 521 30.01 29.19 -32.65
CA GLY A 521 31.47 29.25 -32.59
C GLY A 521 32.15 28.09 -31.84
N LEU A 522 31.42 27.35 -30.99
CA LEU A 522 31.91 26.22 -30.20
C LEU A 522 31.70 24.88 -30.92
N THR A 523 32.57 23.90 -30.66
CA THR A 523 32.40 22.51 -31.14
C THR A 523 31.82 21.64 -30.03
N PHE A 524 30.68 21.01 -30.28
CA PHE A 524 30.02 20.08 -29.37
C PHE A 524 30.25 18.64 -29.82
N GLU A 525 30.78 17.80 -28.94
CA GLU A 525 31.08 16.39 -29.20
C GLU A 525 30.34 15.53 -28.18
N ARG A 526 29.56 14.56 -28.65
CA ARG A 526 28.93 13.58 -27.76
C ARG A 526 29.68 12.25 -27.79
N ASN A 527 30.23 11.88 -26.65
CA ASN A 527 30.84 10.57 -26.43
C ASN A 527 29.98 9.75 -25.46
N ARG A 528 29.20 8.80 -25.99
CA ARG A 528 28.26 7.95 -25.23
C ARG A 528 27.25 8.80 -24.46
N SER A 529 27.39 8.82 -23.13
CA SER A 529 26.57 9.59 -22.22
C SER A 529 27.08 11.01 -21.97
N ARG A 530 28.28 11.38 -22.44
CA ARG A 530 28.90 12.66 -22.09
C ARG A 530 28.85 13.63 -23.27
N LEU A 531 28.41 14.85 -23.01
CA LEU A 531 28.46 15.97 -23.93
C LEU A 531 29.63 16.87 -23.56
N TYR A 532 30.53 17.06 -24.51
CA TYR A 532 31.66 17.97 -24.39
C TYR A 532 31.45 19.18 -25.28
N ALA A 533 31.93 20.33 -24.83
CA ALA A 533 32.09 21.52 -25.65
C ALA A 533 33.57 21.90 -25.67
N GLY A 534 34.03 22.37 -26.82
CA GLY A 534 35.40 22.79 -26.99
C GLY A 534 35.57 23.99 -27.91
N THR A 535 36.66 24.72 -27.65
CA THR A 535 37.16 25.85 -28.43
C THR A 535 38.66 25.94 -28.20
N ASP A 536 39.45 26.22 -29.24
CA ASP A 536 40.90 26.50 -29.22
C ASP A 536 41.68 25.90 -28.03
N GLY A 537 41.92 24.58 -28.08
CA GLY A 537 42.71 23.85 -27.07
C GLY A 537 41.99 23.53 -25.75
N THR A 538 40.78 24.06 -25.54
CA THR A 538 39.94 23.82 -24.35
C THR A 538 38.82 22.83 -24.66
N ARG A 539 38.61 21.84 -23.78
CA ARG A 539 37.53 20.85 -23.87
C ARG A 539 36.94 20.58 -22.49
N VAL A 540 35.65 20.85 -22.31
CA VAL A 540 34.95 20.73 -21.02
C VAL A 540 33.70 19.85 -21.17
N LYS A 541 33.43 19.01 -20.17
CA LYS A 541 32.17 18.24 -20.11
C LYS A 541 31.06 19.18 -19.68
N ILE A 542 30.11 19.46 -20.56
CA ILE A 542 28.98 20.35 -20.29
C ILE A 542 27.81 19.60 -19.65
N ALA A 543 27.56 18.37 -20.09
CA ALA A 543 26.46 17.58 -19.55
C ALA A 543 26.76 16.09 -19.61
N GLU A 544 26.07 15.32 -18.76
CA GLU A 544 26.13 13.87 -18.76
C GLU A 544 24.72 13.29 -18.69
N ARG A 545 24.38 12.46 -19.68
CA ARG A 545 23.16 11.67 -19.71
C ARG A 545 23.24 10.60 -18.64
N ARG A 546 22.25 10.53 -17.76
CA ARG A 546 22.16 9.43 -16.79
C ARG A 546 21.97 8.12 -17.56
N GLN A 547 22.82 7.15 -17.28
CA GLN A 547 22.68 5.81 -17.83
C GLN A 547 21.58 5.09 -17.06
N GLN A 548 20.68 4.44 -17.79
CA GLN A 548 19.71 3.52 -17.19
C GLN A 548 20.48 2.43 -16.48
N ALA A 549 20.16 2.16 -15.21
CA ALA A 549 20.64 0.94 -14.58
C ALA A 549 20.15 -0.23 -15.45
N ALA A 550 21.07 -1.06 -15.94
CA ALA A 550 20.69 -2.26 -16.66
C ALA A 550 19.76 -3.07 -15.73
N GLN A 551 18.52 -3.30 -16.15
CA GLN A 551 17.61 -4.18 -15.45
C GLN A 551 18.22 -5.59 -15.52
N SER A 552 18.81 -6.05 -14.40
CA SER A 552 19.32 -7.42 -14.24
C SER A 552 18.25 -8.35 -13.72
#